data_AF-A0A522TCC0-F1
#
_entry.id   AF-A0A522TCC0-F1
#
_cell.length_a   1.000
_cell.length_b   1.000
_cell.length_c   1.000
_cell.angle_alpha   90.00
_cell.angle_beta   90.00
_cell.angle_gamma   90.00
#
_symmetry.space_group_name_H-M   'P 1'
#
loop_
_entity.id
_entity.type
_entity.pdbx_description
1 polymer ?
#
loop_
_entity_poly.entity_id
_entity_poly.type
_entity_poly.pdbx_seq_one_letter_code
_entity_poly.pdbx_strand_id
1 'polypeptide(L)'
;MGECAAVNATAVTDFVLAAVALTFAVLLARSWQAHWIWVLAYAFVTAAAFAGGIFHAGTHSGTLWNATLVLIGVAIVLYIAASFAGGLPAGAPRTHWIIAGAVVTAIGFGLQRSPLRVHNVVYHLVQIAGLYLFYRGARL
;
A
#
# COMPACT_ATOMS: atom_id res chain seq x y z
N MET A 1 -30.38 0.91 2.37
CA MET A 1 -29.55 2.14 2.45
C MET A 1 -28.13 1.91 3.00
N GLY A 2 -27.90 0.94 3.91
CA GLY A 2 -26.56 0.71 4.49
C GLY A 2 -25.49 0.09 3.56
N GLU A 3 -25.88 -0.67 2.52
CA GLU A 3 -24.93 -1.30 1.60
C GLU A 3 -24.25 -0.29 0.66
N CYS A 4 -25.02 0.69 0.17
CA CYS A 4 -24.50 1.74 -0.71
C CYS A 4 -23.44 2.61 0.00
N ALA A 5 -23.61 2.86 1.31
CA ALA A 5 -22.64 3.62 2.09
C ALA A 5 -21.31 2.89 2.31
N ALA A 6 -21.33 1.56 2.51
CA ALA A 6 -20.12 0.77 2.72
C ALA A 6 -19.30 0.56 1.43
N VAL A 7 -19.97 0.43 0.28
CA VAL A 7 -19.33 0.37 -1.04
C VAL A 7 -18.60 1.69 -1.34
N ASN A 8 -19.26 2.82 -1.08
CA ASN A 8 -18.66 4.14 -1.24
C ASN A 8 -17.46 4.37 -0.31
N ALA A 9 -17.54 3.89 0.94
CA ALA A 9 -16.45 4.04 1.90
C ALA A 9 -15.17 3.29 1.46
N THR A 10 -15.32 2.08 0.88
CA THR A 10 -14.18 1.30 0.37
C THR A 10 -13.47 2.07 -0.74
N ALA A 11 -14.21 2.49 -1.78
CA ALA A 11 -13.65 3.23 -2.90
C ALA A 11 -12.97 4.55 -2.46
N VAL A 12 -13.57 5.28 -1.50
CA VAL A 12 -12.95 6.48 -0.94
C VAL A 12 -11.60 6.15 -0.30
N THR A 13 -11.54 5.10 0.51
CA THR A 13 -10.28 4.70 1.16
C THR A 13 -9.23 4.18 0.20
N ASP A 14 -9.63 3.54 -0.91
CA ASP A 14 -8.72 3.19 -2.02
C ASP A 14 -8.06 4.45 -2.62
N PHE A 15 -8.85 5.49 -2.92
CA PHE A 15 -8.31 6.73 -3.47
C PHE A 15 -7.42 7.48 -2.46
N VAL A 16 -7.76 7.44 -1.17
CA VAL A 16 -6.89 7.98 -0.10
C VAL A 16 -5.56 7.21 -0.05
N LEU A 17 -5.59 5.88 -0.08
CA LEU A 17 -4.40 5.04 -0.12
C LEU A 17 -3.54 5.36 -1.35
N ALA A 18 -4.16 5.53 -2.52
CA ALA A 18 -3.48 5.91 -3.75
C ALA A 18 -2.79 7.29 -3.63
N ALA A 19 -3.50 8.30 -3.10
CA ALA A 19 -2.95 9.64 -2.92
C ALA A 19 -1.77 9.66 -1.93
N VAL A 20 -1.87 8.90 -0.83
CA VAL A 20 -0.79 8.76 0.15
C VAL A 20 0.42 8.07 -0.47
N ALA A 21 0.21 6.95 -1.17
CA ALA A 21 1.29 6.24 -1.85
C ALA A 21 1.99 7.12 -2.89
N LEU A 22 1.24 7.87 -3.69
CA LEU A 22 1.78 8.82 -4.66
C LEU A 22 2.60 9.91 -3.99
N THR A 23 2.11 10.43 -2.86
CA THR A 23 2.83 11.44 -2.07
C THR A 23 4.19 10.88 -1.62
N PHE A 24 4.24 9.66 -1.08
CA PHE A 24 5.50 9.04 -0.69
C PHE A 24 6.43 8.75 -1.88
N ALA A 25 5.88 8.32 -3.03
CA ALA A 25 6.66 8.15 -4.25
C ALA A 25 7.35 9.45 -4.67
N VAL A 26 6.60 10.55 -4.72
CA VAL A 26 7.10 11.89 -5.09
C VAL A 26 8.13 12.40 -4.10
N LEU A 27 7.88 12.24 -2.80
CA LEU A 27 8.81 12.67 -1.75
C LEU A 27 10.14 11.87 -1.79
N LEU A 28 10.09 10.57 -2.06
CA LEU A 28 11.29 9.74 -2.22
C LEU A 28 12.04 10.07 -3.51
N ALA A 29 11.34 10.25 -4.63
CA ALA A 29 11.95 10.60 -5.92
C ALA A 29 12.69 11.95 -5.88
N ARG A 30 12.26 12.85 -5.00
CA ARG A 30 12.89 14.16 -4.77
C ARG A 30 14.05 14.12 -3.77
N SER A 31 14.30 12.99 -3.13
CA SER A 31 15.40 12.87 -2.16
C SER A 31 16.74 12.57 -2.87
N TRP A 32 17.83 13.09 -2.33
CA TRP A 32 19.19 12.85 -2.83
C TRP A 32 19.65 11.39 -2.71
N GLN A 33 18.98 10.61 -1.86
CA GLN A 33 19.19 9.18 -1.67
C GLN A 33 18.20 8.35 -2.51
N ALA A 34 17.71 8.87 -3.64
CA ALA A 34 16.62 8.27 -4.42
C ALA A 34 16.80 6.76 -4.64
N HIS A 35 16.12 5.97 -3.81
CA HIS A 35 16.08 4.54 -3.93
C HIS A 35 14.96 4.18 -4.91
N TRP A 36 15.28 4.21 -6.21
CA TRP A 36 14.29 4.06 -7.29
C TRP A 36 13.40 2.82 -7.17
N ILE A 37 13.88 1.74 -6.56
CA ILE A 37 13.06 0.54 -6.30
C ILE A 37 11.91 0.85 -5.32
N TRP A 38 12.15 1.65 -4.27
CA TRP A 38 11.08 2.10 -3.37
C TRP A 38 10.11 3.04 -4.08
N VAL A 39 10.61 3.97 -4.91
CA VAL A 39 9.75 4.86 -5.71
C VAL A 39 8.83 4.06 -6.62
N LEU A 40 9.37 3.07 -7.32
CA LEU A 40 8.59 2.17 -8.17
C LEU A 40 7.57 1.38 -7.34
N ALA A 41 7.95 0.84 -6.18
CA ALA A 41 7.02 0.13 -5.29
C ALA A 41 5.80 1.01 -4.93
N TYR A 42 6.02 2.25 -4.52
CA TYR A 42 4.93 3.19 -4.23
C TYR A 42 4.12 3.58 -5.47
N ALA A 43 4.74 3.73 -6.64
CA ALA A 43 4.03 4.00 -7.87
C ALA A 43 3.08 2.84 -8.25
N PHE A 44 3.53 1.59 -8.07
CA PHE A 44 2.67 0.42 -8.29
C PHE A 44 1.54 0.32 -7.26
N VAL A 45 1.79 0.64 -5.98
CA VAL A 45 0.70 0.74 -4.98
C VAL A 45 -0.30 1.83 -5.37
N THR A 46 0.18 2.98 -5.85
CA THR A 46 -0.68 4.08 -6.32
C THR A 46 -1.60 3.59 -7.43
N ALA A 47 -1.04 2.95 -8.46
CA ALA A 47 -1.79 2.43 -9.58
C ALA A 47 -2.78 1.34 -9.15
N ALA A 48 -2.37 0.42 -8.27
CA ALA A 48 -3.21 -0.64 -7.73
C ALA A 48 -4.40 -0.06 -6.95
N ALA A 49 -4.14 0.81 -5.99
CA ALA A 49 -5.17 1.40 -5.14
C ALA A 49 -6.13 2.28 -5.97
N PHE A 50 -5.62 3.02 -6.96
CA PHE A 50 -6.48 3.78 -7.87
C PHE A 50 -7.40 2.88 -8.71
N ALA A 51 -6.86 1.79 -9.27
CA ALA A 51 -7.64 0.80 -10.01
C ALA A 51 -8.68 0.09 -9.12
N GLY A 52 -8.30 -0.28 -7.89
CA GLY A 52 -9.19 -0.82 -6.87
C GLY A 52 -10.33 0.15 -6.52
N GLY A 53 -10.02 1.44 -6.37
CA GLY A 53 -11.01 2.49 -6.15
C GLY A 53 -12.03 2.60 -7.29
N ILE A 54 -11.59 2.55 -8.55
CA ILE A 54 -12.49 2.53 -9.72
C ILE A 54 -13.36 1.25 -9.74
N PHE A 55 -12.78 0.11 -9.37
CA PHE A 55 -13.52 -1.15 -9.27
C PHE A 55 -14.63 -1.05 -8.21
N HIS A 56 -14.29 -0.59 -7.01
CA HIS A 56 -15.22 -0.43 -5.90
C HIS A 56 -16.21 0.72 -6.06
N ALA A 57 -15.91 1.72 -6.90
CA ALA A 57 -16.82 2.82 -7.23
C ALA A 57 -17.97 2.43 -8.18
N GLY A 58 -18.08 1.16 -8.56
CA GLY A 58 -19.25 0.62 -9.25
C GLY A 58 -18.98 0.02 -10.62
N THR A 59 -17.74 0.03 -11.12
CA THR A 59 -17.45 -0.60 -12.43
C THR A 59 -17.50 -2.13 -12.36
N HIS A 60 -17.12 -2.72 -11.22
CA HIS A 60 -17.13 -4.17 -10.97
C HIS A 60 -16.51 -5.04 -12.09
N SER A 61 -15.57 -4.47 -12.86
CA SER A 61 -14.92 -5.14 -13.99
C SER A 61 -13.89 -6.16 -13.53
N GLY A 62 -14.04 -7.43 -13.94
CA GLY A 62 -13.08 -8.49 -13.64
C GLY A 62 -11.67 -8.21 -14.19
N THR A 63 -11.56 -7.58 -15.36
CA THR A 63 -10.27 -7.16 -15.93
C THR A 63 -9.57 -6.12 -15.06
N LEU A 64 -10.33 -5.13 -14.56
CA LEU A 64 -9.79 -4.09 -13.69
C LEU A 64 -9.35 -4.67 -12.33
N TRP A 65 -10.11 -5.63 -11.80
CA TRP A 65 -9.72 -6.36 -10.59
C TRP A 65 -8.44 -7.18 -10.79
N ASN A 66 -8.32 -7.92 -11.91
CA ASN A 66 -7.12 -8.67 -12.23
C ASN A 66 -5.90 -7.76 -12.39
N ALA A 67 -6.06 -6.61 -13.05
CA ALA A 67 -5.00 -5.61 -13.15
C ALA A 67 -4.58 -5.10 -11.76
N THR A 68 -5.55 -4.81 -10.88
CA THR A 68 -5.29 -4.41 -9.49
C THR A 68 -4.45 -5.46 -8.76
N LEU A 69 -4.83 -6.73 -8.84
CA LEU A 69 -4.09 -7.83 -8.19
C LEU A 69 -2.66 -7.99 -8.73
N VAL A 70 -2.46 -7.86 -10.03
CA VAL A 70 -1.12 -7.91 -10.65
C VAL A 70 -0.27 -6.75 -10.15
N LEU A 71 -0.81 -5.52 -10.12
CA LEU A 71 -0.10 -4.34 -9.62
C LEU A 71 0.27 -4.48 -8.14
N ILE A 72 -0.61 -5.03 -7.31
CA ILE A 72 -0.30 -5.37 -5.91
C ILE A 72 0.86 -6.36 -5.83
N GLY A 73 0.82 -7.45 -6.63
CA GLY A 73 1.88 -8.45 -6.66
C GLY A 73 3.24 -7.86 -7.04
N VAL A 74 3.28 -7.01 -8.06
CA VAL A 74 4.50 -6.30 -8.48
C VAL A 74 5.00 -5.38 -7.36
N ALA A 75 4.12 -4.60 -6.72
CA ALA A 75 4.50 -3.75 -5.61
C ALA A 75 5.14 -4.53 -4.45
N ILE A 76 4.58 -5.69 -4.08
CA ILE A 76 5.12 -6.56 -3.03
C ILE A 76 6.54 -7.03 -3.38
N VAL A 77 6.76 -7.50 -4.61
CA VAL A 77 8.09 -7.94 -5.07
C VAL A 77 9.08 -6.78 -5.01
N LEU A 78 8.68 -5.59 -5.42
CA LEU A 78 9.53 -4.39 -5.35
C LEU A 78 9.86 -3.98 -3.91
N TYR A 79 8.89 -4.05 -2.98
CA TYR A 79 9.14 -3.80 -1.56
C TYR A 79 10.16 -4.75 -0.95
N ILE A 80 10.04 -6.05 -1.29
CA ILE A 80 10.99 -7.07 -0.87
C ILE A 80 12.37 -6.78 -1.46
N ALA A 81 12.45 -6.56 -2.78
CA ALA A 81 13.70 -6.26 -3.47
C ALA A 81 14.37 -5.00 -2.90
N ALA A 82 13.61 -3.94 -2.64
CA ALA A 82 14.12 -2.69 -2.08
C ALA A 82 14.65 -2.84 -0.65
N SER A 83 14.03 -3.73 0.13
CA SER A 83 14.47 -4.07 1.48
C SER A 83 15.82 -4.81 1.45
N PHE A 84 16.00 -5.76 0.54
CA PHE A 84 17.27 -6.48 0.39
C PHE A 84 18.37 -5.63 -0.25
N ALA A 85 18.05 -4.83 -1.27
CA ALA A 85 19.03 -4.02 -2.00
C ALA A 85 19.71 -2.96 -1.12
N GLY A 86 19.01 -2.42 -0.11
CA GLY A 86 19.60 -1.49 0.86
C GLY A 86 20.26 -2.14 2.06
N GLY A 87 20.19 -3.47 2.19
CA GLY A 87 20.57 -4.20 3.39
C GLY A 87 19.60 -3.96 4.57
N LEU A 88 19.58 -4.92 5.49
CA LEU A 88 18.83 -4.83 6.75
C LEU A 88 19.75 -5.13 7.94
N PRO A 89 20.77 -4.29 8.20
CA PRO A 89 21.65 -4.50 9.34
C PRO A 89 20.87 -4.48 10.65
N ALA A 90 21.16 -5.46 11.51
CA ALA A 90 20.54 -5.55 12.83
C ALA A 90 20.85 -4.28 13.66
N GLY A 91 19.82 -3.74 14.32
CA GLY A 91 19.95 -2.54 15.14
C GLY A 91 19.96 -1.21 14.37
N ALA A 92 19.99 -1.21 13.03
CA ALA A 92 19.91 0.03 12.28
C ALA A 92 18.48 0.62 12.31
N PRO A 93 18.33 1.95 12.45
CA PRO A 93 17.01 2.57 12.52
C PRO A 93 16.11 2.27 11.32
N ARG A 94 16.65 2.17 10.11
CA ARG A 94 15.88 1.78 8.91
C ARG A 94 15.25 0.39 9.05
N THR A 95 15.98 -0.56 9.62
CA THR A 95 15.54 -1.97 9.73
C THR A 95 14.29 -2.10 10.59
N HIS A 96 14.20 -1.38 11.72
CA HIS A 96 13.01 -1.44 12.56
C HIS A 96 11.76 -0.90 11.86
N TRP A 97 11.91 0.12 11.00
CA TRP A 97 10.78 0.71 10.29
C TRP A 97 10.26 -0.23 9.20
N ILE A 98 11.17 -0.87 8.48
CA ILE A 98 10.82 -1.86 7.45
C ILE A 98 10.13 -3.08 8.08
N ILE A 99 10.67 -3.59 9.19
CA ILE A 99 10.06 -4.72 9.91
C ILE A 99 8.69 -4.33 10.46
N ALA A 100 8.57 -3.16 11.09
CA ALA A 100 7.28 -2.68 11.59
C ALA A 100 6.25 -2.53 10.47
N GLY A 101 6.66 -1.98 9.31
CA GLY A 101 5.81 -1.90 8.12
C GLY A 101 5.32 -3.27 7.66
N ALA A 102 6.22 -4.26 7.56
CA ALA A 102 5.88 -5.62 7.18
C ALA A 102 4.89 -6.28 8.18
N VAL A 103 5.11 -6.10 9.48
CA VAL A 103 4.20 -6.60 10.53
C VAL A 103 2.82 -5.95 10.42
N VAL A 104 2.75 -4.63 10.26
CA VAL A 104 1.49 -3.90 10.10
C VAL A 104 0.74 -4.36 8.83
N THR A 105 1.43 -4.54 7.72
CA THR A 105 0.83 -5.09 6.50
C THR A 105 0.28 -6.50 6.70
N ALA A 106 1.00 -7.37 7.43
CA ALA A 106 0.54 -8.72 7.76
C ALA A 106 -0.71 -8.72 8.65
N ILE A 107 -0.78 -7.82 9.64
CA ILE A 107 -1.99 -7.60 10.45
C ILE A 107 -3.15 -7.17 9.56
N GLY A 108 -2.90 -6.22 8.64
CA GLY A 108 -3.90 -5.78 7.67
C GLY A 108 -4.47 -6.95 6.87
N PHE A 109 -3.61 -7.82 6.33
CA PHE A 109 -4.05 -9.02 5.60
C PHE A 109 -4.93 -9.95 6.45
N GLY A 110 -4.62 -10.10 7.74
CA GLY A 110 -5.49 -10.82 8.69
C GLY A 110 -6.86 -10.15 8.86
N LEU A 111 -6.90 -8.83 8.98
CA LEU A 111 -8.15 -8.05 9.12
C LEU A 111 -9.02 -8.12 7.86
N GLN A 112 -8.41 -8.20 6.67
CA GLN A 112 -9.14 -8.34 5.40
C GLN A 112 -9.98 -9.62 5.37
N ARG A 113 -9.58 -10.67 6.10
CA ARG A 113 -10.32 -11.94 6.21
C ARG A 113 -11.42 -11.92 7.27
N SER A 114 -11.61 -10.80 7.98
CA SER A 114 -12.60 -10.70 9.06
C SER A 114 -14.04 -10.61 8.52
N PRO A 115 -15.05 -11.06 9.29
CA PRO A 115 -16.46 -10.99 8.88
C PRO A 115 -17.06 -9.57 9.01
N LEU A 116 -16.27 -8.58 9.43
CA LEU A 116 -16.75 -7.22 9.66
C LEU A 116 -17.09 -6.54 8.33
N ARG A 117 -18.22 -5.84 8.26
CA ARG A 117 -18.65 -5.13 7.02
C ARG A 117 -17.68 -4.03 6.57
N VAL A 118 -16.85 -3.54 7.49
CA VAL A 118 -15.86 -2.48 7.25
C VAL A 118 -14.44 -3.01 7.06
N HIS A 119 -14.26 -4.32 6.86
CA HIS A 119 -12.93 -4.94 6.78
C HIS A 119 -12.03 -4.28 5.73
N ASN A 120 -12.56 -3.91 4.56
CA ASN A 120 -11.79 -3.22 3.51
C ASN A 120 -11.33 -1.82 3.94
N VAL A 121 -12.23 -1.05 4.58
CA VAL A 121 -11.90 0.28 5.09
C VAL A 121 -10.80 0.21 6.15
N VAL A 122 -10.96 -0.70 7.13
CA VAL A 122 -9.97 -0.90 8.18
C VAL A 122 -8.65 -1.40 7.59
N TYR A 123 -8.72 -2.33 6.64
CA TYR A 123 -7.56 -2.81 5.90
C TYR A 123 -6.80 -1.67 5.23
N HIS A 124 -7.48 -0.77 4.50
CA HIS A 124 -6.82 0.36 3.83
C HIS A 124 -6.16 1.32 4.83
N LEU A 125 -6.80 1.62 5.96
CA LEU A 125 -6.20 2.44 7.02
C LEU A 125 -4.94 1.80 7.61
N VAL A 126 -4.97 0.48 7.83
CA VAL A 126 -3.81 -0.28 8.29
C VAL A 126 -2.70 -0.29 7.23
N GLN A 127 -3.04 -0.45 5.95
CA GLN A 127 -2.05 -0.36 4.88
C GLN A 127 -1.45 1.04 4.76
N ILE A 128 -2.22 2.12 4.95
CA ILE A 128 -1.67 3.49 5.00
C ILE A 128 -0.63 3.61 6.11
N ALA A 129 -0.89 3.05 7.29
CA ALA A 129 0.09 3.02 8.38
C ALA A 129 1.34 2.20 7.99
N GLY A 130 1.16 1.03 7.37
CA GLY A 130 2.25 0.21 6.84
C GLY A 130 3.12 0.96 5.82
N LEU A 131 2.50 1.64 4.85
CA LEU A 131 3.16 2.48 3.87
C LEU A 131 3.96 3.60 4.54
N TYR A 132 3.42 4.27 5.55
CA TYR A 132 4.17 5.29 6.28
C TYR A 132 5.45 4.72 6.92
N LEU A 133 5.37 3.54 7.54
CA LEU A 133 6.52 2.88 8.16
C LEU A 133 7.57 2.51 7.12
N PHE A 134 7.17 1.95 5.98
CA PHE A 134 8.07 1.69 4.86
C PHE A 134 8.72 2.96 4.33
N TYR A 135 7.98 4.06 4.21
CA TYR A 135 8.50 5.35 3.75
C TYR A 135 9.56 5.89 4.71
N ARG A 136 9.30 5.79 6.02
CA ARG A 136 10.27 6.17 7.06
C ARG A 136 11.54 5.34 6.98
N GLY A 137 11.43 4.04 6.73
CA GLY A 137 12.58 3.17 6.49
C GLY A 137 13.34 3.52 5.22
N ALA A 138 12.64 3.77 4.13
CA ALA A 138 13.22 4.10 2.82
C ALA A 138 13.94 5.46 2.78
N ARG A 139 13.64 6.36 3.71
CA ARG A 139 14.23 7.71 3.79
C ARG A 139 15.48 7.77 4.71
N LEU A 140 15.82 6.68 5.39
CA LEU A 140 16.94 6.58 6.33
C LEU A 140 18.08 5.76 5.73
#